data_AF-I0K1W0-F1
#
_entry.id   AF-I0K1W0-F1
#
_cell.length_a   1.000
_cell.length_b   1.000
_cell.length_c   1.000
_cell.angle_alpha   90.00
_cell.angle_beta   90.00
_cell.angle_gamma   90.00
#
_symmetry.space_group_name_H-M   'P 1'
#
loop_
_entity.id
_entity.type
_entity.pdbx_description
1 polymer ?
#
loop_
_entity_poly.entity_id
_entity_poly.type
_entity_poly.pdbx_seq_one_letter_code
_entity_poly.pdbx_strand_id
1 'polypeptide(L)'
;MQVRSQSWVVLGTVISLLLALGGLFVRSVTPAAGEEPRRQADKINLALRRTAHHLLRASGDSTSRIPAVQQLNANTYRLQLNHAFNYDTLPALLQQSLQQHHIATPYDVAVLDCGTQQLQLGYSVSDLIDSNTVACSGRSMAAGCYVLQLTFAAPITSQVSYWPVLAVISLLAGLMVVTWRRPAATLVAAPAEAETATPKLHFGRSVLDINGQTLLAGETTHTLTYRETKLLRLLASHPNQVLERNQILKLVWEDEGIIVGRSVDVFISRLRKLLSTDATLRIGTIHGVGYRLEVLQS
;
A
#
# COMPACT_ATOMS: atom_id res chain seq x y z
N MET A 1 14.59 -62.34 -8.53
CA MET A 1 13.13 -62.15 -8.62
C MET A 1 12.67 -61.27 -7.46
N GLN A 2 11.76 -60.34 -7.75
CA GLN A 2 10.89 -59.58 -6.82
C GLN A 2 11.52 -58.66 -5.75
N VAL A 3 11.93 -57.44 -6.13
CA VAL A 3 11.76 -56.23 -5.26
C VAL A 3 11.72 -54.98 -6.16
N ARG A 4 10.57 -54.60 -6.75
CA ARG A 4 10.47 -53.29 -7.43
C ARG A 4 9.07 -52.70 -7.62
N SER A 5 8.02 -53.22 -6.97
CA SER A 5 6.64 -52.75 -7.17
C SER A 5 6.04 -51.94 -6.00
N GLN A 6 6.70 -51.82 -4.84
CA GLN A 6 6.09 -51.15 -3.68
C GLN A 6 6.32 -49.64 -3.56
N SER A 7 7.32 -49.06 -4.25
CA SER A 7 7.64 -47.62 -4.08
C SER A 7 6.69 -46.66 -4.83
N TRP A 8 5.95 -47.14 -5.83
CA TRP A 8 5.11 -46.27 -6.67
C TRP A 8 3.72 -46.00 -6.08
N VAL A 9 3.22 -46.88 -5.22
CA VAL A 9 1.91 -46.72 -4.57
C VAL A 9 2.00 -45.72 -3.40
N VAL A 10 3.15 -45.64 -2.72
CA VAL A 10 3.37 -44.75 -1.57
C VAL A 10 3.60 -43.29 -2.00
N LEU A 11 4.16 -43.06 -3.19
CA LEU A 11 4.37 -41.69 -3.69
C LEU A 11 3.07 -41.03 -4.18
N GLY A 12 2.15 -41.83 -4.75
CA GLY A 12 0.84 -41.34 -5.22
C GLY A 12 -0.09 -40.92 -4.07
N THR A 13 -0.03 -41.62 -2.93
CA THR A 13 -0.86 -41.29 -1.76
C THR A 13 -0.35 -40.05 -1.01
N VAL A 14 0.96 -39.81 -0.96
CA VAL A 14 1.54 -38.61 -0.34
C VAL A 14 1.23 -37.34 -1.14
N ILE A 15 1.20 -37.41 -2.47
CA ILE A 15 0.84 -36.27 -3.34
C ILE A 15 -0.66 -35.94 -3.23
N SER A 16 -1.53 -36.96 -3.17
CA SER A 16 -2.98 -36.74 -2.92
C SER A 16 -3.23 -36.18 -1.51
N LEU A 17 -2.45 -36.58 -0.50
CA LEU A 17 -2.57 -36.05 0.86
C LEU A 17 -2.06 -34.60 0.95
N LEU A 18 -0.99 -34.24 0.24
CA LEU A 18 -0.47 -32.86 0.17
C LEU A 18 -1.39 -31.92 -0.63
N LEU A 19 -2.07 -32.40 -1.67
CA LEU A 19 -3.12 -31.65 -2.36
C LEU A 19 -4.38 -31.48 -1.50
N ALA A 20 -4.75 -32.47 -0.68
CA ALA A 20 -5.86 -32.37 0.27
C ALA A 20 -5.53 -31.44 1.46
N LEU A 21 -4.29 -31.44 1.97
CA LEU A 21 -3.84 -30.53 3.02
C LEU A 21 -3.58 -29.10 2.52
N GLY A 22 -3.12 -28.93 1.27
CA GLY A 22 -3.01 -27.63 0.62
C GLY A 22 -4.37 -26.97 0.33
N GLY A 23 -5.41 -27.76 0.08
CA GLY A 23 -6.79 -27.28 -0.06
C GLY A 23 -7.44 -26.80 1.24
N LEU A 24 -6.89 -27.19 2.41
CA LEU A 24 -7.42 -26.82 3.73
C LEU A 24 -6.77 -25.57 4.34
N PHE A 25 -5.65 -25.09 3.79
CA PHE A 25 -4.91 -23.93 4.33
C PHE A 25 -5.18 -22.60 3.61
N VAL A 26 -6.09 -22.57 2.65
CA VAL A 26 -6.72 -21.32 2.17
C VAL A 26 -8.12 -21.24 2.79
N ARG A 27 -8.19 -21.38 4.11
CA ARG A 27 -9.33 -20.84 4.85
C ARG A 27 -9.13 -19.34 4.85
N SER A 28 -9.61 -18.73 3.77
CA SER A 28 -9.77 -17.31 3.59
C SER A 28 -10.06 -16.64 4.93
N VAL A 29 -9.09 -15.89 5.44
CA VAL A 29 -9.38 -14.71 6.25
C VAL A 29 -10.04 -13.75 5.27
N THR A 30 -11.30 -14.02 4.93
CA THR A 30 -12.19 -12.99 4.42
C THR A 30 -12.26 -11.96 5.54
N PRO A 31 -11.74 -10.73 5.38
CA PRO A 31 -12.18 -9.65 6.25
C PRO A 31 -13.70 -9.67 6.17
N ALA A 32 -14.38 -9.63 7.31
CA ALA A 32 -15.83 -9.61 7.37
C ALA A 32 -16.34 -8.51 6.43
N ALA A 33 -16.82 -8.88 5.24
CA ALA A 33 -17.02 -8.00 4.09
C ALA A 33 -18.13 -6.94 4.30
N GLY A 34 -18.69 -6.86 5.52
CA GLY A 34 -19.65 -5.85 5.94
C GLY A 34 -19.28 -5.09 7.21
N GLU A 35 -18.13 -5.36 7.86
CA GLU A 35 -17.81 -4.73 9.15
C GLU A 35 -17.07 -3.40 8.99
N GLU A 36 -16.13 -3.28 8.04
CA GLU A 36 -15.45 -2.00 7.76
C GLU A 36 -16.38 -0.91 7.19
N PRO A 37 -17.26 -1.19 6.21
CA PRO A 37 -18.15 -0.17 5.66
C PRO A 37 -19.14 0.37 6.69
N ARG A 38 -19.68 -0.51 7.56
CA ARG A 38 -20.57 -0.11 8.65
C ARG A 38 -19.86 0.75 9.68
N ARG A 39 -18.66 0.34 10.11
CA ARG A 39 -17.85 1.09 11.08
C ARG A 39 -17.45 2.48 10.55
N GLN A 40 -17.22 2.61 9.25
CA GLN A 40 -16.96 3.90 8.60
C GLN A 40 -18.23 4.78 8.54
N ALA A 41 -19.38 4.22 8.19
CA ALA A 41 -20.65 4.96 8.21
C ALA A 41 -21.00 5.48 9.61
N ASP A 42 -20.73 4.70 10.66
CA ASP A 42 -20.93 5.13 12.05
C ASP A 42 -20.02 6.31 12.42
N LYS A 43 -18.74 6.27 12.02
CA LYS A 43 -17.81 7.38 12.22
C LYS A 43 -18.28 8.66 11.52
N ILE A 44 -18.74 8.55 10.28
CA ILE A 44 -19.27 9.69 9.51
C ILE A 44 -20.52 10.25 10.20
N ASN A 45 -21.41 9.38 10.70
CA ASN A 45 -22.59 9.79 11.44
C ASN A 45 -22.22 10.61 12.68
N LEU A 46 -21.29 10.10 13.50
CA LEU A 46 -20.81 10.80 14.69
C LEU A 46 -20.14 12.14 14.35
N ALA A 47 -19.32 12.18 13.29
CA ALA A 47 -18.66 13.40 12.83
C ALA A 47 -19.66 14.49 12.38
N LEU A 48 -20.68 14.11 11.60
CA LEU A 48 -21.72 15.04 11.16
C LEU A 48 -22.56 15.57 12.33
N ARG A 49 -22.91 14.70 13.29
CA ARG A 49 -23.64 15.13 14.49
C ARG A 49 -22.82 16.06 15.38
N ARG A 50 -21.51 15.79 15.52
CA ARG A 50 -20.57 16.68 16.21
C ARG A 50 -20.48 18.04 15.52
N THR A 51 -20.39 18.05 14.19
CA THR A 51 -20.36 19.28 13.38
C THR A 51 -21.62 20.12 13.62
N ALA A 52 -22.80 19.50 13.50
CA ALA A 52 -24.07 20.16 13.77
C ALA A 52 -24.18 20.72 15.19
N HIS A 53 -23.71 19.97 16.19
CA HIS A 53 -23.69 20.45 17.57
C HIS A 53 -22.90 21.75 17.72
N HIS A 54 -21.70 21.81 17.14
CA HIS A 54 -20.87 23.01 17.21
C HIS A 54 -21.46 24.17 16.40
N LEU A 55 -22.07 23.89 15.24
CA LEU A 55 -22.77 24.91 14.44
C LEU A 55 -23.93 25.55 15.21
N LEU A 56 -24.80 24.73 15.82
CA LEU A 56 -25.94 25.22 16.59
C LEU A 56 -25.47 25.98 17.85
N ARG A 57 -24.46 25.47 18.57
CA ARG A 57 -23.90 26.20 19.71
C ARG A 57 -23.29 27.54 19.32
N ALA A 58 -22.62 27.61 18.17
CA ALA A 58 -22.05 28.86 17.66
C ALA A 58 -23.13 29.87 17.24
N SER A 59 -24.33 29.42 16.85
CA SER A 59 -25.48 30.28 16.60
C SER A 59 -26.34 30.57 17.83
N GLY A 60 -25.93 30.14 19.03
CA GLY A 60 -26.63 30.39 20.29
C GLY A 60 -27.68 29.33 20.66
N ASP A 61 -27.79 28.25 19.90
CA ASP A 61 -28.75 27.16 20.12
C ASP A 61 -28.07 25.95 20.79
N SER A 62 -28.32 25.77 22.08
CA SER A 62 -27.83 24.63 22.87
C SER A 62 -28.90 23.57 23.14
N THR A 63 -30.15 23.82 22.76
CA THR A 63 -31.30 23.01 23.17
C THR A 63 -31.88 22.16 22.04
N SER A 64 -31.70 22.59 20.79
CA SER A 64 -32.27 21.89 19.65
C SER A 64 -31.73 20.46 19.52
N ARG A 65 -32.65 19.56 19.16
CA ARG A 65 -32.32 18.16 18.90
C ARG A 65 -31.65 18.04 17.53
N ILE A 66 -30.51 17.35 17.51
CA ILE A 66 -29.84 16.96 16.26
C ILE A 66 -30.45 15.64 15.77
N PRO A 67 -31.13 15.60 14.61
CA PRO A 67 -31.76 14.40 14.09
C PRO A 67 -30.72 13.36 13.65
N ALA A 68 -31.20 12.17 13.29
CA ALA A 68 -30.33 11.12 12.76
C ALA A 68 -29.79 11.51 11.38
N VAL A 69 -28.52 11.20 11.13
CA VAL A 69 -27.91 11.30 9.80
C VAL A 69 -28.52 10.22 8.91
N GLN A 70 -29.00 10.62 7.74
CA GLN A 70 -29.55 9.73 6.72
C GLN A 70 -28.45 9.38 5.72
N GLN A 71 -28.20 8.10 5.50
CA GLN A 71 -27.31 7.63 4.44
C GLN A 71 -28.15 7.34 3.20
N LEU A 72 -27.96 8.12 2.13
CA LEU A 72 -28.68 7.92 0.86
C LEU A 72 -28.07 6.83 0.01
N ASN A 73 -26.74 6.75 0.01
CA ASN A 73 -25.95 5.74 -0.69
C ASN A 73 -24.62 5.52 0.05
N ALA A 74 -23.72 4.70 -0.49
CA ALA A 74 -22.45 4.37 0.15
C ALA A 74 -21.59 5.61 0.51
N ASN A 75 -21.76 6.73 -0.18
CA ASN A 75 -20.88 7.90 -0.09
C ASN A 75 -21.61 9.21 0.25
N THR A 76 -22.94 9.20 0.30
CA THR A 76 -23.75 10.41 0.46
C THR A 76 -24.55 10.35 1.74
N TYR A 77 -24.32 11.35 2.58
CA TYR A 77 -24.89 11.46 3.91
C TYR A 77 -25.61 12.81 4.03
N ARG A 78 -26.76 12.83 4.69
CA ARG A 78 -27.57 14.02 4.90
C ARG A 78 -27.92 14.20 6.37
N LEU A 79 -27.84 15.44 6.84
CA LEU A 79 -28.27 15.84 8.17
C LEU A 79 -29.13 17.09 8.07
N GLN A 80 -30.37 17.00 8.54
CA GLN A 80 -31.30 18.13 8.57
C GLN A 80 -31.08 18.97 9.84
N LEU A 81 -31.09 20.29 9.69
CA LEU A 81 -31.05 21.27 10.78
C LEU A 81 -32.24 22.21 10.63
N ASN A 82 -33.06 22.31 11.67
CA ASN A 82 -34.25 23.19 11.68
C ASN A 82 -33.92 24.63 12.09
N HIS A 83 -32.65 25.03 12.01
CA HIS A 83 -32.17 26.33 12.41
C HIS A 83 -31.06 26.79 11.46
N ALA A 84 -30.99 28.10 11.23
CA ALA A 84 -29.90 28.70 10.49
C ALA A 84 -28.59 28.63 11.28
N PHE A 85 -27.46 28.54 10.57
CA PHE A 85 -26.14 28.50 11.18
C PHE A 85 -25.19 29.40 10.41
N ASN A 86 -24.04 29.70 11.00
CA ASN A 86 -23.01 30.46 10.31
C ASN A 86 -22.27 29.56 9.32
N TYR A 87 -22.39 29.85 8.02
CA TYR A 87 -21.70 29.10 6.98
C TYR A 87 -20.17 29.22 7.07
N ASP A 88 -19.65 30.35 7.55
CA ASP A 88 -18.19 30.58 7.64
C ASP A 88 -17.48 29.64 8.61
N THR A 89 -18.20 29.12 9.61
CA THR A 89 -17.64 28.18 10.59
C THR A 89 -17.78 26.72 10.16
N LEU A 90 -18.65 26.42 9.18
CA LEU A 90 -18.91 25.07 8.70
C LEU A 90 -17.66 24.36 8.16
N PRO A 91 -16.82 24.96 7.29
CA PRO A 91 -15.62 24.31 6.76
C PRO A 91 -14.68 23.80 7.83
N ALA A 92 -14.30 24.67 8.77
CA ALA A 92 -13.36 24.33 9.84
C ALA A 92 -13.94 23.27 10.80
N LEU A 93 -15.20 23.42 11.21
CA LEU A 93 -15.85 22.49 12.15
C LEU A 93 -16.06 21.10 11.55
N LEU A 94 -16.44 21.04 10.27
CA LEU A 94 -16.62 19.77 9.57
C LEU A 94 -15.28 19.06 9.36
N GLN A 95 -14.26 19.78 8.87
CA GLN A 95 -12.93 19.22 8.66
C GLN A 95 -12.35 18.68 9.96
N GLN A 96 -12.43 19.45 11.06
CA GLN A 96 -11.97 19.01 12.37
C GLN A 96 -12.72 17.76 12.86
N SER A 97 -14.04 17.71 12.67
CA SER A 97 -14.86 16.57 13.09
C SER A 97 -14.50 15.30 12.29
N LEU A 98 -14.29 15.42 10.98
CA LEU A 98 -13.90 14.29 10.13
C LEU A 98 -12.48 13.79 10.46
N GLN A 99 -11.53 14.71 10.68
CA GLN A 99 -10.15 14.37 11.07
C GLN A 99 -10.09 13.64 12.42
N GLN A 100 -10.89 14.05 13.40
CA GLN A 100 -10.97 13.38 14.71
C GLN A 100 -11.43 11.91 14.58
N HIS A 101 -12.23 11.60 13.55
CA HIS A 101 -12.66 10.25 13.24
C HIS A 101 -11.76 9.52 12.22
N HIS A 102 -10.60 10.11 11.87
CA HIS A 102 -9.63 9.57 10.91
C HIS A 102 -10.22 9.37 9.51
N ILE A 103 -11.07 10.29 9.06
CA ILE A 103 -11.68 10.29 7.73
C ILE A 103 -10.87 11.23 6.83
N ALA A 104 -10.06 10.67 5.92
CA ALA A 104 -9.19 11.42 5.01
C ALA A 104 -9.69 11.48 3.55
N THR A 105 -10.85 10.89 3.28
CA THR A 105 -11.44 10.86 1.93
C THR A 105 -11.87 12.26 1.51
N PRO A 106 -11.52 12.73 0.29
CA PRO A 106 -12.04 13.97 -0.26
C PRO A 106 -13.58 13.98 -0.29
N TYR A 107 -14.16 15.15 -0.07
CA TYR A 107 -15.61 15.30 0.05
C TYR A 107 -16.08 16.66 -0.49
N ASP A 108 -17.33 16.68 -0.92
CA ASP A 108 -18.07 17.88 -1.30
C ASP A 108 -19.23 18.10 -0.32
N VAL A 109 -19.49 19.38 -0.05
CA VAL A 109 -20.52 19.82 0.88
C VAL A 109 -21.57 20.62 0.12
N ALA A 110 -22.83 20.25 0.31
CA ALA A 110 -23.98 20.96 -0.20
C ALA A 110 -24.93 21.32 0.95
N VAL A 111 -25.29 22.59 1.05
CA VAL A 111 -26.33 23.11 1.94
C VAL A 111 -27.58 23.31 1.10
N LEU A 112 -28.57 22.47 1.33
CA LEU A 112 -29.84 22.48 0.60
C LEU A 112 -30.93 23.10 1.46
N ASP A 113 -31.91 23.75 0.83
CA ASP A 113 -33.14 24.14 1.50
C ASP A 113 -34.03 22.90 1.78
N CYS A 114 -34.62 22.81 2.98
CA CYS A 114 -35.40 21.63 3.37
C CYS A 114 -36.61 21.38 2.47
N GLY A 115 -37.33 22.43 2.07
CA GLY A 115 -38.58 22.33 1.32
C GLY A 115 -38.35 22.12 -0.18
N THR A 116 -37.52 22.97 -0.78
CA THR A 116 -37.27 23.00 -2.22
C THR A 116 -36.18 22.02 -2.67
N GLN A 117 -35.34 21.52 -1.74
CA GLN A 117 -34.16 20.71 -2.05
C GLN A 117 -33.13 21.42 -2.97
N GLN A 118 -33.28 22.74 -3.17
CA GLN A 118 -32.36 23.52 -4.00
C GLN A 118 -31.05 23.80 -3.26
N LEU A 119 -29.94 23.72 -3.99
CA LEU A 119 -28.61 24.08 -3.50
C LEU A 119 -28.55 25.57 -3.21
N GLN A 120 -28.33 25.92 -1.95
CA GLN A 120 -28.16 27.31 -1.50
C GLN A 120 -26.69 27.68 -1.44
N LEU A 121 -25.87 26.83 -0.80
CA LEU A 121 -24.44 27.04 -0.59
C LEU A 121 -23.71 25.70 -0.71
N GLY A 122 -22.42 25.71 -1.02
CA GLY A 122 -21.63 24.49 -1.10
C GLY A 122 -20.17 24.76 -1.42
N TYR A 123 -19.31 23.78 -1.13
CA TYR A 123 -17.87 23.85 -1.39
C TYR A 123 -17.28 22.46 -1.55
N SER A 124 -16.16 22.34 -2.26
CA SER A 124 -15.34 21.14 -2.26
C SER A 124 -14.22 21.27 -1.22
N VAL A 125 -13.84 20.17 -0.56
CA VAL A 125 -12.69 20.19 0.36
C VAL A 125 -11.38 20.56 -0.35
N SER A 126 -11.28 20.29 -1.65
CA SER A 126 -10.13 20.68 -2.46
C SER A 126 -9.94 22.19 -2.48
N ASP A 127 -11.04 22.96 -2.62
CA ASP A 127 -11.00 24.43 -2.59
C ASP A 127 -10.44 24.96 -1.26
N LEU A 128 -10.84 24.31 -0.15
CA LEU A 128 -10.38 24.64 1.20
C LEU A 128 -8.89 24.31 1.40
N ILE A 129 -8.42 23.18 0.87
CA ILE A 129 -7.01 22.76 0.99
C ILE A 129 -6.11 23.67 0.14
N ASP A 130 -6.55 24.02 -1.07
CA ASP A 130 -5.72 24.75 -2.02
C ASP A 130 -5.69 26.26 -1.75
N SER A 131 -6.83 26.85 -1.37
CA SER A 131 -6.97 28.31 -1.23
C SER A 131 -7.15 28.78 0.22
N ASN A 132 -7.31 27.86 1.17
CA ASN A 132 -7.67 28.14 2.57
C ASN A 132 -8.97 28.95 2.72
N THR A 133 -9.80 28.98 1.69
CA THR A 133 -11.09 29.69 1.67
C THR A 133 -12.13 28.86 0.91
N VAL A 134 -13.41 29.13 1.13
CA VAL A 134 -14.51 28.49 0.40
C VAL A 134 -15.39 29.54 -0.26
N ALA A 135 -16.05 29.16 -1.35
CA ALA A 135 -17.01 30.02 -2.03
C ALA A 135 -18.12 30.47 -1.06
N CYS A 136 -18.63 31.68 -1.27
CA CYS A 136 -19.72 32.27 -0.48
C CYS A 136 -19.42 32.57 0.99
N SER A 137 -18.15 32.54 1.42
CA SER A 137 -17.77 33.01 2.76
C SER A 137 -18.11 34.50 2.95
N GLY A 138 -18.52 34.88 4.16
CA GLY A 138 -18.92 36.23 4.56
C GLY A 138 -20.38 36.59 4.26
N ARG A 139 -21.17 35.65 3.72
CA ARG A 139 -22.60 35.89 3.42
C ARG A 139 -23.48 35.39 4.57
N SER A 140 -24.45 36.21 4.96
CA SER A 140 -25.46 35.83 5.95
C SER A 140 -26.48 34.85 5.37
N MET A 141 -26.79 33.78 6.11
CA MET A 141 -27.87 32.86 5.78
C MET A 141 -29.21 33.36 6.35
N ALA A 142 -30.30 33.13 5.62
CA ALA A 142 -31.64 33.42 6.12
C ALA A 142 -32.03 32.47 7.27
N ALA A 143 -32.95 32.89 8.14
CA ALA A 143 -33.53 32.00 9.12
C ALA A 143 -34.36 30.91 8.40
N GLY A 144 -34.12 29.63 8.71
CA GLY A 144 -34.81 28.55 8.02
C GLY A 144 -34.29 27.16 8.38
N CYS A 145 -34.79 26.19 7.63
CA CYS A 145 -34.39 24.79 7.72
C CYS A 145 -33.44 24.46 6.57
N TYR A 146 -32.31 23.81 6.90
CA TYR A 146 -31.28 23.45 5.95
C TYR A 146 -30.89 21.98 6.08
N VAL A 147 -30.59 21.35 4.95
CA VAL A 147 -30.02 20.00 4.90
C VAL A 147 -28.55 20.11 4.53
N LEU A 148 -27.69 19.66 5.44
CA LEU A 148 -26.27 19.47 5.17
C LEU A 148 -26.09 18.12 4.48
N GLN A 149 -25.76 18.14 3.20
CA GLN A 149 -25.39 16.97 2.42
C GLN A 149 -23.86 16.90 2.29
N LEU A 150 -23.30 15.75 2.62
CA LEU A 150 -21.89 15.42 2.46
C LEU A 150 -21.76 14.28 1.46
N THR A 151 -20.98 14.49 0.40
CA THR A 151 -20.74 13.49 -0.65
C THR A 151 -19.24 13.21 -0.73
N PHE A 152 -18.85 11.97 -0.44
CA PHE A 152 -17.46 11.54 -0.54
C PHE A 152 -17.11 11.11 -1.96
N ALA A 153 -15.91 11.50 -2.43
CA ALA A 153 -15.30 10.86 -3.59
C ALA A 153 -15.14 9.38 -3.25
N ALA A 154 -15.78 8.50 -4.03
CA ALA A 154 -15.80 7.08 -3.73
C ALA A 154 -14.39 6.56 -3.43
N PRO A 155 -14.18 5.77 -2.37
CA PRO A 155 -12.96 4.98 -2.33
C PRO A 155 -12.99 4.12 -3.57
N ILE A 156 -11.95 4.24 -4.40
CA ILE A 156 -11.72 3.37 -5.55
C ILE A 156 -11.51 1.97 -4.96
N THR A 157 -12.59 1.23 -4.70
CA THR A 157 -12.49 -0.20 -4.45
C THR A 157 -12.21 -0.83 -5.79
N SER A 158 -10.97 -0.72 -6.27
CA SER A 158 -10.47 -1.63 -7.28
C SER A 158 -10.43 -3.01 -6.62
N GLN A 159 -11.53 -3.74 -6.69
CA GLN A 159 -11.53 -5.19 -6.51
C GLN A 159 -10.65 -5.75 -7.61
N VAL A 160 -9.34 -5.83 -7.35
CA VAL A 160 -8.42 -6.52 -8.25
C VAL A 160 -8.79 -7.99 -8.17
N SER A 161 -9.50 -8.48 -9.19
CA SER A 161 -9.85 -9.89 -9.29
C SER A 161 -8.58 -10.68 -9.57
N TYR A 162 -8.14 -11.46 -8.59
CA TYR A 162 -6.96 -12.33 -8.72
C TYR A 162 -7.26 -13.65 -9.45
N TRP A 163 -8.53 -13.92 -9.79
CA TRP A 163 -8.94 -15.09 -10.57
C TRP A 163 -8.18 -15.25 -11.90
N PRO A 164 -8.02 -14.20 -12.75
CA PRO A 164 -7.20 -14.31 -13.97
C PRO A 164 -5.72 -14.61 -13.67
N VAL A 165 -5.15 -14.11 -12.57
CA VAL A 165 -3.76 -14.38 -12.20
C VAL A 165 -3.58 -15.85 -11.82
N LEU A 166 -4.50 -16.41 -11.03
CA LEU A 166 -4.47 -17.83 -10.67
C LEU A 166 -4.69 -18.75 -11.88
N ALA A 167 -5.55 -18.36 -12.82
CA ALA A 167 -5.74 -19.10 -14.07
C ALA A 167 -4.46 -19.14 -14.93
N VAL A 168 -3.74 -18.00 -15.04
CA VAL A 168 -2.46 -17.92 -15.78
C VAL A 168 -1.37 -18.74 -15.09
N ILE A 169 -1.26 -18.68 -13.76
CA ILE A 169 -0.29 -19.50 -13.00
C ILE A 169 -0.57 -21.00 -13.21
N SER A 170 -1.84 -21.41 -13.20
CA SER A 170 -2.22 -22.81 -13.42
C SER A 170 -1.90 -23.27 -14.85
N LEU A 171 -2.03 -22.39 -15.85
CA LEU A 171 -1.68 -22.67 -17.25
C LEU A 171 -0.17 -22.78 -17.46
N LEU A 172 0.61 -21.89 -16.83
CA LEU A 172 2.08 -21.93 -16.84
C LEU A 172 2.64 -23.15 -16.12
N ALA A 173 2.06 -23.54 -14.98
CA ALA A 173 2.44 -24.76 -14.26
C ALA A 173 2.15 -26.01 -15.10
N GLY A 174 1.01 -26.05 -15.82
CA GLY A 174 0.67 -27.13 -16.74
C GLY A 174 1.68 -27.29 -17.88
N LEU A 175 2.09 -26.17 -18.50
CA LEU A 175 3.13 -26.16 -19.54
C LEU A 175 4.49 -26.63 -19.01
N MET A 176 4.87 -26.22 -17.80
CA MET A 176 6.12 -26.64 -17.15
C MET A 176 6.17 -28.17 -16.95
N VAL A 177 5.06 -28.79 -16.51
CA VAL A 177 4.96 -30.25 -16.32
C VAL A 177 5.05 -31.02 -17.64
N VAL A 178 4.46 -30.49 -18.72
CA VAL A 178 4.53 -31.13 -20.05
C VAL A 178 5.95 -31.08 -20.63
N THR A 179 6.69 -29.99 -20.42
CA THR A 179 8.10 -29.91 -20.83
C THR A 179 9.04 -30.78 -19.99
N TRP A 180 8.65 -31.13 -18.75
CA TRP A 180 9.42 -32.00 -17.87
C TRP A 180 9.18 -33.51 -18.09
N ARG A 181 8.17 -33.87 -18.88
CA ARG A 181 7.84 -35.27 -19.21
C ARG A 181 8.50 -35.80 -20.49
N ARG A 182 9.59 -35.20 -20.97
CA ARG A 182 10.39 -35.82 -22.03
C ARG A 182 11.20 -36.98 -21.42
N PRO A 183 11.08 -38.22 -21.94
CA PRO A 183 11.90 -39.32 -21.48
C PRO A 183 13.37 -39.01 -21.74
N ALA A 184 14.20 -39.20 -20.73
CA ALA A 184 15.65 -39.08 -20.81
C ALA A 184 16.16 -40.03 -21.90
N ALA A 185 16.68 -39.46 -22.99
CA ALA A 185 17.48 -40.21 -23.94
C ALA A 185 18.71 -40.75 -23.21
N THR A 186 18.84 -42.06 -23.18
CA THR A 186 20.00 -42.78 -22.66
C THR A 186 21.21 -42.36 -23.48
N LEU A 187 22.14 -41.62 -22.89
CA LEU A 187 23.44 -41.38 -23.51
C LEU A 187 24.58 -41.66 -22.55
N VAL A 188 25.46 -42.48 -23.12
CA VAL A 188 26.77 -42.95 -22.69
C VAL A 188 27.66 -41.83 -22.15
N ALA A 189 28.51 -42.22 -21.21
CA ALA A 189 29.49 -41.44 -20.46
C ALA A 189 30.42 -40.52 -21.29
N ALA A 190 30.71 -39.33 -20.75
CA ALA A 190 32.04 -38.68 -20.66
C ALA A 190 31.90 -37.29 -19.97
N PRO A 191 32.95 -36.75 -19.33
CA PRO A 191 32.81 -35.96 -18.10
C PRO A 191 32.82 -34.43 -18.28
N ALA A 192 32.19 -33.79 -17.29
CA ALA A 192 32.49 -32.48 -16.68
C ALA A 192 32.91 -31.32 -17.59
N GLU A 193 31.99 -30.36 -17.80
CA GLU A 193 32.11 -28.93 -17.44
C GLU A 193 30.96 -28.12 -18.08
N ALA A 194 30.26 -27.33 -17.27
CA ALA A 194 29.64 -26.03 -17.58
C ALA A 194 28.46 -25.74 -16.64
N GLU A 195 28.73 -24.96 -15.60
CA GLU A 195 27.73 -24.34 -14.71
C GLU A 195 26.89 -23.30 -15.48
N THR A 196 25.56 -23.42 -15.47
CA THR A 196 24.66 -22.38 -15.98
C THR A 196 24.32 -21.36 -14.89
N ALA A 197 24.68 -20.12 -15.17
CA ALA A 197 24.72 -18.95 -14.31
C ALA A 197 23.35 -18.46 -13.80
N THR A 198 23.22 -18.33 -12.48
CA THR A 198 22.31 -17.39 -11.81
C THR A 198 22.76 -15.94 -12.08
N PRO A 199 21.84 -14.95 -12.10
CA PRO A 199 22.20 -13.53 -12.27
C PRO A 199 22.90 -13.00 -11.00
N LYS A 200 24.18 -13.32 -10.88
CA LYS A 200 25.09 -12.78 -9.88
C LYS A 200 25.62 -11.44 -10.38
N LEU A 201 25.46 -10.39 -9.57
CA LEU A 201 25.98 -9.06 -9.87
C LEU A 201 27.36 -8.91 -9.24
N HIS A 202 28.38 -8.70 -10.07
CA HIS A 202 29.76 -8.50 -9.63
C HIS A 202 30.08 -7.00 -9.54
N PHE A 203 30.67 -6.57 -8.42
CA PHE A 203 31.15 -5.19 -8.24
C PHE A 203 32.30 -5.19 -7.22
N GLY A 204 33.42 -4.54 -7.56
CA GLY A 204 34.65 -4.65 -6.77
C GLY A 204 35.12 -6.10 -6.70
N ARG A 205 35.40 -6.59 -5.48
CA ARG A 205 35.68 -8.01 -5.18
C ARG A 205 34.49 -8.74 -4.60
N SER A 206 33.31 -8.13 -4.65
CA SER A 206 32.08 -8.64 -4.05
C SER A 206 31.12 -9.16 -5.11
N VAL A 207 30.33 -10.16 -4.74
CA VAL A 207 29.32 -10.80 -5.60
C VAL A 207 27.99 -10.84 -4.88
N LEU A 208 26.97 -10.21 -5.48
CA LEU A 208 25.61 -10.23 -4.98
C LEU A 208 24.77 -11.23 -5.77
N ASP A 209 24.25 -12.24 -5.09
CA ASP A 209 23.19 -13.10 -5.62
C ASP A 209 21.83 -12.47 -5.29
N ILE A 210 21.17 -11.96 -6.32
CA ILE A 210 19.89 -11.26 -6.18
C ILE A 210 18.78 -12.23 -5.76
N ASN A 211 18.80 -13.46 -6.28
CA ASN A 211 17.77 -14.47 -6.01
C ASN A 211 18.02 -15.15 -4.67
N GLY A 212 19.29 -15.44 -4.37
CA GLY A 212 19.71 -16.03 -3.10
C GLY A 212 19.69 -15.07 -1.92
N GLN A 213 19.59 -13.75 -2.16
CA GLN A 213 19.73 -12.69 -1.15
C GLN A 213 21.04 -12.85 -0.35
N THR A 214 22.11 -13.25 -1.03
CA THR A 214 23.43 -13.47 -0.43
C THR A 214 24.45 -12.53 -1.05
N LEU A 215 25.30 -11.97 -0.19
CA LEU A 215 26.41 -11.12 -0.56
C LEU A 215 27.70 -11.84 -0.17
N LEU A 216 28.52 -12.19 -1.16
CA LEU A 216 29.91 -12.57 -0.95
C LEU A 216 30.74 -11.28 -0.94
N ALA A 217 31.30 -10.89 0.20
CA ALA A 217 32.21 -9.76 0.32
C ALA A 217 33.58 -10.28 0.79
N GLY A 218 34.57 -10.27 -0.10
CA GLY A 218 35.85 -10.95 0.15
C GLY A 218 35.66 -12.47 0.26
N GLU A 219 36.03 -13.06 1.39
CA GLU A 219 35.86 -14.50 1.68
C GLU A 219 34.61 -14.82 2.53
N THR A 220 33.87 -13.79 2.95
CA THR A 220 32.72 -13.95 3.84
C THR A 220 31.40 -13.83 3.09
N THR A 221 30.51 -14.80 3.30
CA THR A 221 29.13 -14.77 2.78
C THR A 221 28.17 -14.24 3.83
N HIS A 222 27.39 -13.23 3.47
CA HIS A 222 26.37 -12.63 4.31
C HIS A 222 24.98 -12.82 3.71
N THR A 223 24.01 -13.22 4.54
CA THR A 223 22.60 -13.21 4.15
C THR A 223 22.02 -11.81 4.35
N LEU A 224 21.42 -11.28 3.29
CA LEU A 224 20.75 -9.98 3.28
C LEU A 224 19.25 -10.16 3.43
N THR A 225 18.57 -9.14 3.94
CA THR A 225 17.12 -9.04 3.78
C THR A 225 16.78 -8.62 2.36
N TYR A 226 15.52 -8.82 1.96
CA TYR A 226 15.03 -8.38 0.66
C TYR A 226 15.29 -6.89 0.38
N ARG A 227 15.05 -6.00 1.35
CA ARG A 227 15.27 -4.55 1.20
C ARG A 227 16.76 -4.19 1.08
N GLU A 228 17.61 -4.87 1.83
CA GLU A 228 19.07 -4.68 1.73
C GLU A 228 19.58 -5.13 0.36
N THR A 229 19.08 -6.25 -0.14
CA THR A 229 19.39 -6.77 -1.48
C THR A 229 18.92 -5.78 -2.56
N LYS A 230 17.69 -5.26 -2.46
CA LYS A 230 17.13 -4.29 -3.40
C LYS A 230 17.93 -2.98 -3.40
N LEU A 231 18.26 -2.44 -2.21
CA LEU A 231 19.06 -1.22 -2.08
C LEU A 231 20.49 -1.40 -2.60
N LEU A 232 21.15 -2.50 -2.24
CA LEU A 232 22.52 -2.76 -2.68
C LEU A 232 22.58 -2.99 -4.18
N ARG A 233 21.60 -3.71 -4.75
CA ARG A 233 21.47 -3.87 -6.21
C ARG A 233 21.34 -2.51 -6.91
N LEU A 234 20.50 -1.61 -6.40
CA LEU A 234 20.29 -0.29 -7.00
C LEU A 234 21.57 0.55 -6.99
N LEU A 235 22.35 0.50 -5.91
CA LEU A 235 23.63 1.19 -5.78
C LEU A 235 24.69 0.55 -6.69
N ALA A 236 24.77 -0.79 -6.71
CA ALA A 236 25.73 -1.54 -7.51
C ALA A 236 25.47 -1.48 -9.02
N SER A 237 24.22 -1.26 -9.44
CA SER A 237 23.88 -1.04 -10.85
C SER A 237 24.25 0.37 -11.34
N HIS A 238 24.52 1.30 -10.43
CA HIS A 238 24.91 2.68 -10.73
C HIS A 238 26.24 3.04 -10.02
N PRO A 239 27.33 2.29 -10.28
CA PRO A 239 28.60 2.52 -9.61
C PRO A 239 29.12 3.92 -9.96
N ASN A 240 29.73 4.57 -8.98
CA ASN A 240 30.29 5.93 -9.05
C ASN A 240 29.27 7.04 -9.40
N GLN A 241 27.96 6.76 -9.39
CA GLN A 241 26.91 7.75 -9.60
C GLN A 241 26.25 8.13 -8.28
N VAL A 242 25.87 9.41 -8.14
CA VAL A 242 25.15 9.90 -6.97
C VAL A 242 23.66 9.61 -7.17
N LEU A 243 23.10 8.78 -6.30
CA LEU A 243 21.67 8.52 -6.25
C LEU A 243 21.03 9.39 -5.17
N GLU A 244 20.03 10.17 -5.57
CA GLU A 244 19.31 11.06 -4.65
C GLU A 244 18.53 10.28 -3.61
N ARG A 245 18.44 10.83 -2.39
CA ARG A 245 17.70 10.20 -1.28
C ARG A 245 16.25 9.91 -1.64
N ASN A 246 15.57 10.86 -2.30
CA ASN A 246 14.18 10.72 -2.71
C ASN A 246 14.01 9.64 -3.79
N GLN A 247 14.95 9.53 -4.72
CA GLN A 247 14.94 8.48 -5.74
C GLN A 247 15.13 7.09 -5.13
N ILE A 248 16.05 6.96 -4.16
CA ILE A 248 16.26 5.70 -3.42
C ILE A 248 15.00 5.31 -2.65
N LEU A 249 14.38 6.27 -1.94
CA LEU A 249 13.13 6.05 -1.22
C LEU A 249 12.03 5.54 -2.16
N LYS A 250 11.85 6.21 -3.30
CA LYS A 250 10.86 5.82 -4.30
C LYS A 250 11.09 4.39 -4.82
N LEU A 251 12.28 4.11 -5.34
CA LEU A 251 12.58 2.82 -5.99
C LEU A 251 12.66 1.64 -5.02
N VAL A 252 12.99 1.87 -3.74
CA VAL A 252 13.17 0.77 -2.78
C VAL A 252 11.99 0.64 -1.81
N TRP A 253 11.24 1.72 -1.52
CA TRP A 253 10.14 1.72 -0.54
C TRP A 253 8.73 2.03 -1.09
N GLU A 254 8.55 2.81 -2.17
CA GLU A 254 7.18 3.21 -2.61
C GLU A 254 6.39 2.08 -3.30
N ASP A 255 7.06 1.13 -3.96
CA ASP A 255 6.39 0.04 -4.71
C ASP A 255 5.54 -0.90 -3.84
N GLU A 256 5.71 -0.89 -2.52
CA GLU A 256 5.13 -1.91 -1.63
C GLU A 256 4.06 -1.38 -0.66
N GLY A 257 3.64 -0.10 -0.76
CA GLY A 257 2.49 0.43 -0.01
C GLY A 257 2.61 0.43 1.52
N ILE A 258 3.75 0.02 2.07
CA ILE A 258 4.01 -0.04 3.51
C ILE A 258 5.19 0.90 3.83
N ILE A 259 4.86 2.10 4.29
CA ILE A 259 5.82 3.06 4.86
C ILE A 259 6.28 2.53 6.23
N VAL A 260 7.13 1.50 6.25
CA VAL A 260 7.79 1.05 7.48
C VAL A 260 8.91 2.04 7.79
N GLY A 261 8.75 2.78 8.88
CA GLY A 261 9.57 3.93 9.32
C GLY A 261 11.01 3.64 9.77
N ARG A 262 11.79 2.86 9.00
CA ARG A 262 13.26 2.81 9.16
C ARG A 262 13.91 3.64 8.07
N SER A 263 14.76 4.59 8.45
CA SER A 263 15.41 5.51 7.51
C SER A 263 16.41 4.79 6.59
N VAL A 264 16.56 5.30 5.36
CA VAL A 264 17.58 4.85 4.39
C VAL A 264 18.97 4.77 5.04
N ASP A 265 19.28 5.72 5.93
CA ASP A 265 20.55 5.86 6.64
C ASP A 265 20.90 4.64 7.49
N VAL A 266 19.90 3.99 8.09
CA VAL A 266 20.11 2.76 8.87
C VAL A 266 20.56 1.62 7.96
N PHE A 267 19.91 1.48 6.81
CA PHE A 267 20.27 0.46 5.82
C PHE A 267 21.64 0.75 5.19
N ILE A 268 21.92 2.00 4.85
CA ILE A 268 23.25 2.42 4.38
C ILE A 268 24.33 2.11 5.43
N SER A 269 24.05 2.39 6.70
CA SER A 269 25.00 2.10 7.79
C SER A 269 25.26 0.60 7.94
N ARG A 270 24.25 -0.25 7.72
CA ARG A 270 24.42 -1.71 7.76
C ARG A 270 25.16 -2.23 6.53
N LEU A 271 24.81 -1.77 5.33
CA LEU A 271 25.51 -2.14 4.09
C LEU A 271 27.00 -1.75 4.15
N ARG A 272 27.35 -0.59 4.73
CA ARG A 272 28.75 -0.20 4.96
C ARG A 272 29.52 -1.21 5.82
N LYS A 273 28.90 -1.74 6.87
CA LYS A 273 29.53 -2.76 7.73
C LYS A 273 29.68 -4.11 7.04
N LEU A 274 28.77 -4.44 6.12
CA LEU A 274 28.86 -5.69 5.36
C LEU A 274 29.93 -5.60 4.26
N LEU A 275 30.07 -4.42 3.64
CA LEU A 275 31.04 -4.18 2.57
C LEU A 275 32.42 -3.79 3.10
N SER A 276 32.61 -3.53 4.40
CA SER A 276 33.90 -3.11 4.94
C SER A 276 35.01 -4.16 4.79
N THR A 277 34.66 -5.42 4.56
CA THR A 277 35.61 -6.50 4.25
C THR A 277 36.24 -6.34 2.85
N ASP A 278 35.58 -5.61 1.95
CA ASP A 278 36.08 -5.33 0.61
C ASP A 278 36.62 -3.89 0.53
N ALA A 279 37.94 -3.76 0.60
CA ALA A 279 38.61 -2.46 0.53
C ALA A 279 38.44 -1.73 -0.82
N THR A 280 37.95 -2.43 -1.86
CA THR A 280 37.69 -1.82 -3.18
C THR A 280 36.35 -1.09 -3.25
N LEU A 281 35.51 -1.21 -2.22
CA LEU A 281 34.16 -0.67 -2.20
C LEU A 281 33.96 0.31 -1.05
N ARG A 282 33.32 1.44 -1.33
CA ARG A 282 32.92 2.40 -0.30
C ARG A 282 31.58 3.02 -0.64
N ILE A 283 30.65 3.07 0.32
CA ILE A 283 29.42 3.85 0.16
C ILE A 283 29.66 5.26 0.71
N GLY A 284 29.88 6.23 -0.18
CA GLY A 284 30.01 7.64 0.13
C GLY A 284 28.66 8.32 0.41
N THR A 285 28.66 9.31 1.32
CA THR A 285 27.53 10.23 1.50
C THR A 285 27.89 11.57 0.86
N ILE A 286 27.02 12.07 -0.02
CA ILE A 286 27.09 13.44 -0.51
C ILE A 286 26.07 14.25 0.30
N HIS A 287 26.56 15.15 1.15
CA HIS A 287 25.73 15.92 2.07
C HIS A 287 24.66 16.70 1.32
N GLY A 288 23.40 16.61 1.78
CA GLY A 288 22.26 17.28 1.14
C GLY A 288 21.73 16.63 -0.14
N VAL A 289 22.43 15.66 -0.74
CA VAL A 289 22.04 15.07 -2.05
C VAL A 289 21.64 13.60 -1.91
N GLY A 290 22.53 12.75 -1.39
CA GLY A 290 22.27 11.32 -1.36
C GLY A 290 23.50 10.46 -1.15
N TYR A 291 23.51 9.29 -1.80
CA TYR A 291 24.53 8.26 -1.60
C TYR A 291 25.13 7.82 -2.93
N ARG A 292 26.39 7.40 -2.89
CA ARG A 292 27.13 6.87 -4.03
C ARG A 292 27.89 5.62 -3.61
N LEU A 293 27.80 4.56 -4.41
CA LEU A 293 28.72 3.44 -4.29
C LEU A 293 29.98 3.76 -5.10
N GLU A 294 31.10 3.89 -4.42
CA GLU A 294 32.41 4.12 -5.01
C GLU A 294 33.09 2.77 -5.20
N VAL A 295 33.49 2.48 -6.43
CA VAL A 295 34.31 1.32 -6.78
C VAL A 295 35.72 1.85 -7.05
N LEU A 296 36.61 1.66 -6.07
CA LEU A 296 38.00 2.06 -6.15
C LEU A 296 38.74 1.03 -7.02
N GLN A 297 39.06 1.41 -8.25
CA GLN A 297 39.85 0.57 -9.14
C GLN A 297 41.28 0.47 -8.60
N SER A 298 41.75 -0.77 -8.39
CA SER A 298 43.16 -1.12 -8.25
C SER A 298 43.75 -1.45 -9.62
#